data_AF-A0A7W0F6J6-F1
#
_entry.id   AF-A0A7W0F6J6-F1
#
_cell.length_a   1.000
_cell.length_b   1.000
_cell.length_c   1.000
_cell.angle_alpha   90.00
_cell.angle_beta   90.00
_cell.angle_gamma   90.00
#
_symmetry.space_group_name_H-M   'P 1'
#
loop_
_entity.id
_entity.type
_entity.pdbx_description
1 polymer ?
#
loop_
_entity_poly.entity_id
_entity_poly.type
_entity_poly.pdbx_seq_one_letter_code
_entity_poly.pdbx_strand_id
1 'polypeptide(L)'
;MKYSRLLTFIVIGLLASIVTFFIYRQNFHFLDAVDLKLKDARFKIRKNVQPDNRVVIVAIDSKSVNELGRWPWKRSVFAGLLDSLKEYGVRVTALDIVFSEPSDSREDAVLSRAIEKNSSVILGYFFRDEKEDVDPKAVSQIELSKIKLLKIAEGVTEVPVYQRPFVETNIPLLGRGALDFGFFNTDPDSDGPVRKSTLLML
;
A
#
# COMPACT_ATOMS: atom_id res chain seq x y z
N MET A 1 0.69 29.74 52.20
CA MET A 1 0.37 30.26 50.84
C MET A 1 0.92 29.47 49.65
N LYS A 2 2.06 28.73 49.74
CA LYS A 2 2.58 27.94 48.60
C LYS A 2 1.71 26.73 48.21
N TYR A 3 1.08 26.07 49.19
CA TYR A 3 0.28 24.85 48.96
C TYR A 3 -1.02 25.08 48.17
N SER A 4 -1.66 26.25 48.26
CA SER A 4 -2.90 26.52 47.52
C SER A 4 -2.64 26.65 46.01
N ARG A 5 -1.54 27.29 45.61
CA ARG A 5 -1.16 27.42 44.20
C ARG A 5 -0.82 26.06 43.59
N LEU A 6 -0.07 25.22 44.32
CA LEU A 6 0.26 23.87 43.87
C LEU A 6 -1.00 23.02 43.70
N LEU A 7 -1.93 23.08 44.67
CA LEU A 7 -3.22 22.38 44.57
C LEU A 7 -4.04 22.85 43.36
N THR A 8 -4.08 24.16 43.10
CA THR A 8 -4.76 24.72 41.91
C THR A 8 -4.16 24.17 40.61
N PHE A 9 -2.83 24.13 40.48
CA PHE A 9 -2.19 23.56 39.29
C PHE A 9 -2.50 22.07 39.11
N ILE A 10 -2.49 21.29 40.20
CA ILE A 10 -2.83 19.86 40.17
C ILE A 10 -4.28 19.68 39.73
N VAL A 11 -5.23 20.43 40.30
CA VAL A 11 -6.66 20.33 39.94
C VAL A 11 -6.89 20.70 38.48
N ILE A 12 -6.25 21.78 37.99
CA ILE A 12 -6.34 22.17 36.58
C ILE A 12 -5.77 21.08 35.66
N GLY A 13 -4.60 20.53 35.98
CA GLY A 13 -3.97 19.47 35.20
C GLY A 13 -4.79 18.19 35.17
N LEU A 14 -5.43 17.84 36.28
CA LEU A 14 -6.27 16.65 36.41
C LEU A 14 -7.59 16.82 35.66
N LEU A 15 -8.22 18.01 35.74
CA LEU A 15 -9.38 18.37 34.92
C LEU A 15 -9.04 18.34 33.43
N ALA A 16 -7.92 18.93 33.01
CA ALA A 16 -7.49 18.90 31.62
C ALA A 16 -7.25 17.47 31.11
N SER A 17 -6.65 16.61 31.94
CA SER A 17 -6.43 15.19 31.63
C SER A 17 -7.76 14.43 31.48
N ILE A 18 -8.72 14.64 32.39
CA ILE A 18 -10.05 14.01 32.32
C ILE A 18 -10.80 14.47 31.07
N VAL A 19 -10.80 15.76 30.77
CA VAL A 19 -11.44 16.32 29.57
C VAL A 19 -10.80 15.74 28.31
N THR A 20 -9.48 15.69 28.24
CA THR A 20 -8.74 15.11 27.10
C THR A 20 -9.06 13.63 26.94
N PHE A 21 -9.09 12.86 28.04
CA PHE A 21 -9.47 11.45 28.01
C PHE A 21 -10.91 11.25 27.53
N PHE A 22 -11.85 12.09 27.98
CA PHE A 22 -13.24 12.02 27.53
C PHE A 22 -13.38 12.39 26.05
N ILE A 23 -12.71 13.45 25.60
CA ILE A 23 -12.67 13.84 24.18
C ILE A 23 -12.12 12.71 23.31
N TYR A 24 -11.00 12.11 23.73
CA TYR A 24 -10.41 10.97 23.03
C TYR A 24 -11.36 9.77 23.01
N ARG A 25 -12.03 9.49 24.13
CA ARG A 25 -12.91 8.32 24.25
C ARG A 25 -14.19 8.46 23.43
N GLN A 26 -14.72 9.67 23.30
CA GLN A 26 -15.92 9.98 22.51
C GLN A 26 -15.65 10.02 21.00
N ASN A 27 -14.39 10.06 20.58
CA ASN A 27 -13.96 10.00 19.18
C ASN A 27 -14.73 10.99 18.27
N PHE A 28 -14.72 12.28 18.66
CA PHE A 28 -15.45 13.31 17.93
C PHE A 28 -14.91 13.46 16.50
N HIS A 29 -15.65 12.93 15.52
CA HIS A 29 -15.29 12.97 14.09
C HIS A 29 -14.92 14.36 13.54
N PHE A 30 -15.44 15.43 14.13
CA PHE A 30 -15.06 16.80 13.77
C PHE A 30 -13.56 17.08 13.99
N LEU A 31 -12.96 16.56 15.06
CA LEU A 31 -11.55 16.78 15.37
C LEU A 31 -10.65 16.10 14.32
N ASP A 32 -11.03 14.92 13.85
CA ASP A 32 -10.34 14.24 12.75
C ASP A 32 -10.40 15.07 11.47
N ALA A 33 -11.57 15.61 11.14
CA ALA A 33 -11.73 16.47 9.98
C ALA A 33 -10.84 17.73 10.08
N VAL A 34 -10.76 18.36 11.26
CA VAL A 34 -9.86 19.50 11.49
C VAL A 34 -8.40 19.08 11.31
N ASP A 35 -7.99 17.94 11.88
CA ASP A 35 -6.62 17.43 11.74
C ASP A 35 -6.25 17.17 10.28
N LEU A 36 -7.13 16.53 9.51
CA LEU A 36 -6.93 16.27 8.07
C LEU A 36 -6.79 17.58 7.27
N LYS A 37 -7.59 18.61 7.57
CA LYS A 37 -7.46 19.92 6.92
C LYS A 37 -6.17 20.64 7.31
N LEU A 38 -5.75 20.54 8.57
CA LEU A 38 -4.46 21.09 9.02
C LEU A 38 -3.30 20.37 8.34
N LYS A 39 -3.39 19.06 8.15
CA LYS A 39 -2.41 18.25 7.41
C LYS A 39 -2.31 18.70 5.95
N ASP A 40 -3.43 18.93 5.28
CA ASP A 40 -3.46 19.48 3.92
C ASP A 40 -2.79 20.86 3.84
N ALA A 41 -3.07 21.74 4.80
CA ALA A 41 -2.43 23.05 4.88
C ALA A 41 -0.91 22.93 5.06
N ARG A 42 -0.45 22.01 5.92
CA ARG A 42 0.98 21.73 6.13
C ARG A 42 1.66 21.22 4.86
N PHE A 43 1.01 20.34 4.09
CA PHE A 43 1.55 19.90 2.80
C PHE A 43 1.70 21.04 1.80
N LYS A 44 0.72 21.94 1.72
CA LYS A 44 0.81 23.15 0.87
C LYS A 44 1.94 24.10 1.32
N ILE A 45 2.14 24.24 2.63
CA ILE A 45 3.19 25.10 3.21
C ILE A 45 4.60 24.51 3.02
N ARG A 46 4.75 23.18 3.07
CA ARG A 46 6.03 22.45 3.04
C ARG A 46 6.89 22.75 1.78
N LYS A 47 6.33 23.39 0.76
CA LYS A 47 6.89 23.57 -0.60
C LYS A 47 7.13 22.22 -1.30
N ASN A 48 7.12 22.22 -2.63
CA ASN A 48 7.35 21.00 -3.40
C ASN A 48 8.74 20.45 -3.09
N VAL A 49 8.78 19.23 -2.58
CA VAL A 49 10.00 18.44 -2.52
C VAL A 49 10.26 17.93 -3.94
N GLN A 50 11.45 18.19 -4.47
CA GLN A 50 11.81 17.65 -5.78
C GLN A 50 11.86 16.13 -5.68
N PRO A 51 11.08 15.40 -6.49
CA PRO A 51 11.11 13.95 -6.48
C PRO A 51 12.47 13.44 -6.98
N ASP A 52 12.83 12.25 -6.53
CA ASP A 52 14.03 11.58 -7.03
C ASP A 52 13.83 11.19 -8.49
N ASN A 53 14.72 11.65 -9.38
CA ASN A 53 14.62 11.42 -10.82
C ASN A 53 14.87 9.96 -11.23
N ARG A 54 15.26 9.08 -10.30
CA ARG A 54 15.45 7.65 -10.53
C ARG A 54 14.15 6.85 -10.41
N VAL A 55 13.07 7.48 -9.94
CA VAL A 55 11.75 6.87 -9.75
C VAL A 55 10.76 7.50 -10.71
N VAL A 56 10.07 6.67 -11.49
CA VAL A 56 9.05 7.10 -12.45
C VAL A 56 7.77 6.32 -12.16
N ILE A 57 6.64 7.04 -12.11
CA ILE A 57 5.32 6.43 -11.99
C ILE A 57 4.70 6.36 -13.39
N VAL A 58 4.40 5.15 -13.83
CA VAL A 58 3.62 4.91 -15.05
C VAL A 58 2.16 4.79 -14.64
N ALA A 59 1.42 5.89 -14.72
CA ALA A 59 0.02 5.93 -14.31
C ALA A 59 -0.91 5.35 -15.38
N ILE A 60 -1.97 4.68 -14.92
CA ILE A 60 -3.12 4.33 -15.75
C ILE A 60 -4.15 5.44 -15.56
N ASP A 61 -4.26 6.31 -16.55
CA ASP A 61 -5.18 7.46 -16.53
C ASP A 61 -6.25 7.35 -17.63
N SER A 62 -7.22 8.27 -17.61
CA SER A 62 -8.29 8.29 -18.62
C SER A 62 -7.76 8.45 -20.04
N LYS A 63 -6.62 9.12 -20.24
CA LYS A 63 -6.01 9.27 -21.57
C LYS A 63 -5.52 7.92 -22.08
N SER A 64 -4.77 7.18 -21.26
CA SER A 64 -4.27 5.85 -21.59
C SER A 64 -5.40 4.86 -21.85
N VAL A 65 -6.51 4.91 -21.08
CA VAL A 65 -7.69 4.07 -21.33
C VAL A 65 -8.38 4.43 -22.64
N ASN A 66 -8.46 5.72 -22.99
CA ASN A 66 -9.03 6.13 -24.27
C ASN A 66 -8.16 5.71 -25.47
N GLU A 67 -6.83 5.67 -25.30
CA GLU A 67 -5.89 5.29 -26.35
C GLU A 67 -5.74 3.76 -26.51
N LEU A 68 -5.66 3.02 -25.40
CA LEU A 68 -5.41 1.57 -25.36
C LEU A 68 -6.68 0.72 -25.32
N GLY A 69 -7.83 1.35 -25.05
CA GLY A 69 -9.12 0.71 -24.97
C GLY A 69 -9.57 0.43 -23.53
N ARG A 70 -10.72 -0.26 -23.43
CA ARG A 70 -11.41 -0.49 -22.16
C ARG A 70 -10.55 -1.29 -21.17
N TRP A 71 -10.49 -0.79 -19.93
CA TRP A 71 -9.93 -1.50 -18.79
C TRP A 71 -10.87 -2.64 -18.30
N PRO A 72 -10.35 -3.80 -17.85
CA PRO A 72 -8.94 -4.20 -17.82
C PRO A 72 -8.37 -4.53 -19.21
N TRP A 73 -7.12 -4.14 -19.45
CA TRP A 73 -6.45 -4.39 -20.72
C TRP A 73 -6.00 -5.85 -20.87
N LYS A 74 -5.75 -6.23 -22.13
CA LYS A 74 -5.13 -7.50 -22.48
C LYS A 74 -3.72 -7.61 -21.89
N ARG A 75 -3.29 -8.82 -21.57
CA ARG A 75 -1.98 -9.10 -20.95
C ARG A 75 -0.81 -8.72 -21.86
N SER A 76 -1.01 -8.81 -23.17
CA SER A 76 -0.11 -8.31 -24.21
C SER A 76 0.23 -6.82 -24.09
N VAL A 77 -0.69 -5.97 -23.60
CA VAL A 77 -0.41 -4.55 -23.35
C VAL A 77 0.64 -4.39 -22.26
N PHE A 78 0.49 -5.13 -21.16
CA PHE A 78 1.47 -5.13 -20.07
C PHE A 78 2.79 -5.76 -20.48
N ALA A 79 2.77 -6.84 -21.28
CA ALA A 79 3.98 -7.45 -21.82
C ALA A 79 4.80 -6.45 -22.66
N GLY A 80 4.14 -5.69 -23.55
CA GLY A 80 4.79 -4.65 -24.34
C GLY A 80 5.33 -3.49 -23.49
N LEU A 81 4.61 -3.11 -22.43
CA LEU A 81 5.09 -2.14 -21.45
C LEU A 81 6.38 -2.62 -20.76
N LEU A 82 6.41 -3.86 -20.27
CA LEU A 82 7.60 -4.42 -19.62
C LEU A 82 8.81 -4.45 -20.56
N ASP A 83 8.60 -4.87 -21.81
CA ASP A 83 9.66 -4.88 -22.83
C ASP A 83 10.18 -3.46 -23.10
N SER A 84 9.29 -2.48 -23.24
CA SER A 84 9.68 -1.08 -23.46
C SER A 84 10.48 -0.53 -22.26
N LEU A 85 10.03 -0.78 -21.03
CA LEU A 85 10.73 -0.32 -19.82
C LEU A 85 12.14 -0.90 -19.71
N LYS A 86 12.34 -2.16 -20.10
CA LYS A 86 13.67 -2.76 -20.15
C LYS A 86 14.56 -2.12 -21.21
N GLU A 87 14.03 -1.78 -22.38
CA GLU A 87 14.76 -1.03 -23.41
C GLU A 87 15.20 0.36 -22.92
N TYR A 88 14.38 1.02 -22.09
CA TYR A 88 14.75 2.28 -21.42
C TYR A 88 15.75 2.11 -20.27
N GLY A 89 16.22 0.89 -19.96
CA GLY A 89 17.21 0.64 -18.91
C GLY A 89 16.66 0.72 -17.49
N VAL A 90 15.35 0.52 -17.31
CA VAL A 90 14.73 0.45 -15.97
C VAL A 90 15.31 -0.73 -15.19
N ARG A 91 15.83 -0.45 -13.98
CA ARG A 91 16.48 -1.47 -13.16
C ARG A 91 15.50 -2.40 -12.43
N VAL A 92 14.33 -1.89 -12.07
CA VAL A 92 13.27 -2.61 -11.35
C VAL A 92 11.92 -2.03 -11.78
N THR A 93 10.96 -2.89 -12.07
CA THR A 93 9.58 -2.52 -12.39
C THR A 93 8.66 -3.14 -11.35
N ALA A 94 7.96 -2.32 -10.57
CA ALA A 94 6.93 -2.79 -9.65
C ALA A 94 5.55 -2.61 -10.28
N LEU A 95 4.75 -3.68 -10.32
CA LEU A 95 3.38 -3.62 -10.81
C LEU A 95 2.42 -3.47 -9.64
N ASP A 96 1.82 -2.29 -9.53
CA ASP A 96 0.71 -1.97 -8.62
C ASP A 96 -0.63 -2.44 -9.20
N ILE A 97 -0.66 -3.72 -9.61
CA ILE A 97 -1.79 -4.39 -10.27
C ILE A 97 -1.74 -5.85 -9.85
N VAL A 98 -2.89 -6.40 -9.46
CA VAL A 98 -3.03 -7.85 -9.23
C VAL A 98 -3.83 -8.47 -10.37
N PHE A 99 -3.25 -9.53 -10.91
CA PHE A 99 -3.84 -10.36 -11.94
C PHE A 99 -4.38 -11.65 -11.33
N SER A 100 -5.43 -11.53 -10.51
CA SER A 100 -5.97 -12.60 -9.67
C SER A 100 -6.69 -13.70 -10.44
N GLU A 101 -7.31 -13.34 -11.56
CA GLU A 101 -8.06 -14.29 -12.37
C GLU A 101 -7.30 -14.67 -13.66
N PRO A 102 -7.39 -15.95 -14.09
CA PRO A 102 -6.97 -16.36 -15.42
C PRO A 102 -7.71 -15.56 -16.49
N SER A 103 -7.01 -15.13 -17.53
CA SER A 103 -7.63 -14.50 -18.69
C SER A 103 -7.73 -15.50 -19.85
N ASP A 104 -7.33 -15.11 -21.05
CA ASP A 104 -7.06 -16.07 -22.12
C ASP A 104 -5.69 -16.72 -21.89
N SER A 105 -5.61 -18.04 -22.05
CA SER A 105 -4.38 -18.81 -21.82
C SER A 105 -3.17 -18.30 -22.62
N ARG A 106 -3.37 -17.76 -23.84
CA ARG A 106 -2.29 -17.20 -24.66
C ARG A 106 -1.87 -15.83 -24.13
N GLU A 107 -2.84 -15.00 -23.73
CA GLU A 107 -2.57 -13.71 -23.11
C GLU A 107 -1.77 -13.87 -21.80
N ASP A 108 -2.19 -14.77 -20.91
CA ASP A 108 -1.46 -15.03 -19.66
C ASP A 108 -0.05 -15.56 -19.93
N ALA A 109 0.12 -16.44 -20.93
CA ALA A 109 1.43 -16.94 -21.34
C ALA A 109 2.32 -15.86 -21.99
N VAL A 110 1.74 -14.86 -22.66
CA VAL A 110 2.49 -13.72 -23.21
C VAL A 110 3.07 -12.88 -22.08
N LEU A 111 2.25 -12.52 -21.08
CA LEU A 111 2.74 -11.74 -19.95
C LEU A 111 3.70 -12.53 -19.05
N SER A 112 3.43 -13.81 -18.79
CA SER A 112 4.35 -14.67 -18.03
C SER A 112 5.75 -14.70 -18.65
N ARG A 113 5.84 -14.90 -19.98
CA ARG A 113 7.13 -14.86 -20.71
C ARG A 113 7.79 -13.48 -20.67
N ALA A 114 7.00 -12.42 -20.74
CA ALA A 114 7.55 -11.06 -20.61
C ALA A 114 8.12 -10.84 -19.20
N ILE A 115 7.43 -11.28 -18.14
CA ILE A 115 7.94 -11.20 -16.76
C ILE A 115 9.24 -12.02 -16.63
N GLU A 116 9.29 -13.26 -17.12
CA GLU A 116 10.51 -14.08 -17.09
C GLU A 116 11.69 -13.46 -17.85
N LYS A 117 11.42 -12.91 -19.05
CA LYS A 117 12.41 -12.19 -19.87
C LYS A 117 12.90 -10.91 -19.18
N ASN A 118 12.02 -10.25 -18.44
CA ASN A 118 12.27 -9.03 -17.69
C ASN A 118 12.49 -9.38 -16.21
N SER A 119 13.63 -10.02 -15.89
CA SER A 119 14.01 -10.55 -14.55
C SER A 119 14.14 -9.52 -13.41
N SER A 120 13.51 -8.36 -13.56
CA SER A 120 13.49 -7.23 -12.64
C SER A 120 12.07 -6.76 -12.30
N VAL A 121 11.08 -7.62 -12.52
CA VAL A 121 9.67 -7.31 -12.24
C VAL A 121 9.27 -7.77 -10.84
N ILE A 122 8.74 -6.86 -10.05
CA ILE A 122 8.12 -7.13 -8.74
C ILE A 122 6.62 -7.15 -8.94
N LEU A 123 5.97 -8.24 -8.56
CA LEU A 123 4.52 -8.37 -8.63
C LEU A 123 3.87 -7.92 -7.33
N GLY A 124 2.79 -7.17 -7.49
CA GLY A 124 1.96 -6.72 -6.38
C GLY A 124 1.04 -7.82 -5.84
N TYR A 125 0.74 -7.77 -4.56
CA TYR A 125 -0.40 -8.46 -3.93
C TYR A 125 -1.06 -7.50 -2.94
N PHE A 126 -2.25 -7.82 -2.43
CA PHE A 126 -2.84 -7.04 -1.35
C PHE A 126 -3.68 -7.90 -0.43
N PHE A 127 -3.78 -7.50 0.82
CA PHE A 127 -4.59 -8.20 1.80
C PHE A 127 -6.05 -7.78 1.75
N ARG A 128 -6.94 -8.70 2.10
CA ARG A 128 -8.40 -8.54 2.13
C ARG A 128 -8.97 -8.96 3.48
N ASP A 129 -10.09 -8.35 3.83
CA ASP A 129 -10.90 -8.76 4.99
C ASP A 129 -11.78 -9.98 4.65
N GLU A 130 -12.13 -10.14 3.38
CA GLU A 130 -12.94 -11.23 2.86
C GLU A 130 -12.09 -12.31 2.20
N LYS A 131 -12.52 -13.57 2.36
CA LYS A 131 -11.83 -14.73 1.79
C LYS A 131 -12.12 -14.82 0.30
N GLU A 132 -11.06 -14.88 -0.49
CA GLU A 132 -11.13 -15.29 -1.89
C GLU A 132 -10.46 -16.66 -2.09
N ASP A 133 -10.84 -17.35 -3.17
CA ASP A 133 -10.20 -18.60 -3.55
C ASP A 133 -8.87 -18.28 -4.23
N VAL A 134 -7.79 -18.58 -3.52
CA VAL A 134 -6.42 -18.31 -3.99
C VAL A 134 -5.67 -19.62 -4.12
N ASP A 135 -5.04 -19.80 -5.28
CA ASP A 135 -4.20 -20.97 -5.52
C ASP A 135 -3.07 -21.03 -4.47
N PRO A 136 -2.94 -22.12 -3.69
CA PRO A 136 -1.90 -22.26 -2.68
C PRO A 136 -0.49 -22.03 -3.22
N LYS A 137 -0.24 -22.30 -4.51
CA LYS A 137 1.06 -22.03 -5.14
C LYS A 137 1.37 -20.54 -5.22
N ALA A 138 0.37 -19.70 -5.46
CA ALA A 138 0.56 -18.25 -5.49
C ALA A 138 0.87 -17.72 -4.08
N VAL A 139 0.24 -18.27 -3.05
CA VAL A 139 0.58 -17.97 -1.65
C VAL A 139 2.03 -18.39 -1.33
N SER A 140 2.43 -19.60 -1.71
CA SER A 140 3.82 -20.03 -1.52
C SER A 140 4.84 -19.17 -2.29
N GLN A 141 4.46 -18.56 -3.42
CA GLN A 141 5.32 -17.65 -4.16
C GLN A 141 5.56 -16.33 -3.41
N ILE A 142 4.52 -15.73 -2.81
CA ILE A 142 4.68 -14.50 -2.01
C ILE A 142 5.46 -14.76 -0.71
N GLU A 143 5.33 -15.97 -0.13
CA GLU A 143 6.12 -16.37 1.03
C GLU A 143 7.63 -16.45 0.72
N LEU A 144 8.04 -16.44 -0.55
CA LEU A 144 9.47 -16.38 -0.92
C LEU A 144 9.99 -14.94 -1.02
N SER A 145 9.13 -13.93 -0.79
CA SER A 145 9.54 -12.52 -0.86
C SER A 145 10.71 -12.22 0.09
N LYS A 146 11.66 -11.41 -0.38
CA LYS A 146 12.85 -11.04 0.41
C LYS A 146 12.52 -10.05 1.51
N ILE A 147 11.45 -9.27 1.35
CA ILE A 147 11.05 -8.26 2.32
C ILE A 147 10.04 -8.88 3.30
N LYS A 148 10.56 -9.61 4.30
CA LYS A 148 9.82 -10.07 5.48
C LYS A 148 10.30 -9.30 6.70
N LEU A 149 10.06 -7.99 6.76
CA LEU A 149 10.66 -7.18 7.83
C LEU A 149 9.77 -7.16 9.08
N LEU A 150 9.75 -8.31 9.77
CA LEU A 150 9.38 -8.37 11.17
C LEU A 150 10.41 -9.13 11.99
N LYS A 151 11.23 -8.37 12.70
CA LYS A 151 11.86 -8.86 13.93
C LYS A 151 10.92 -8.55 15.08
N ILE A 152 10.03 -9.49 15.38
CA ILE A 152 9.22 -9.44 16.60
C ILE A 152 10.16 -9.74 17.78
N ALA A 153 10.13 -8.91 18.82
CA ALA A 153 10.92 -9.15 20.02
C ALA A 153 10.46 -10.43 20.74
N GLU A 154 11.38 -11.12 21.39
CA GLU A 154 11.08 -12.35 22.13
C GLU A 154 10.01 -12.07 23.22
N GLY A 155 8.92 -12.84 23.22
CA GLY A 155 7.79 -12.65 24.13
C GLY A 155 6.64 -11.79 23.61
N VAL A 156 6.75 -11.18 22.43
CA VAL A 156 5.63 -10.46 21.78
C VAL A 156 4.80 -11.46 20.97
N THR A 157 3.58 -11.75 21.44
CA THR A 157 2.65 -12.69 20.80
C THR A 157 1.79 -12.04 19.72
N GLU A 158 1.56 -10.73 19.82
CA GLU A 158 0.76 -9.97 18.87
C GLU A 158 1.27 -8.54 18.75
N VAL A 159 1.07 -7.94 17.57
CA VAL A 159 1.28 -6.51 17.35
C VAL A 159 -0.11 -5.90 17.12
N PRO A 160 -0.50 -4.80 17.79
CA PRO A 160 -1.81 -4.17 17.65
C PRO A 160 -1.86 -3.33 16.36
N VAL A 161 -1.64 -3.99 15.24
CA VAL A 161 -1.67 -3.43 13.89
C VAL A 161 -2.89 -3.99 13.18
N TYR A 162 -3.43 -3.21 12.25
CA TYR A 162 -4.56 -3.65 11.44
C TYR A 162 -4.12 -4.88 10.63
N GLN A 163 -4.78 -6.01 10.87
CA GLN A 163 -4.52 -7.27 10.19
C GLN A 163 -5.66 -7.55 9.24
N ARG A 164 -5.32 -7.91 8.02
CA ARG A 164 -6.25 -8.39 7.01
C ARG A 164 -5.96 -9.89 6.80
N PRO A 165 -6.89 -10.78 7.16
CA PRO A 165 -6.62 -12.22 7.28
C PRO A 165 -6.44 -12.96 5.96
N PHE A 166 -6.81 -12.34 4.83
CA PHE A 166 -6.72 -12.95 3.52
C PHE A 166 -5.81 -12.15 2.61
N VAL A 167 -5.36 -12.77 1.52
CA VAL A 167 -4.51 -12.16 0.51
C VAL A 167 -5.14 -12.37 -0.86
N GLU A 168 -5.05 -11.38 -1.74
CA GLU A 168 -5.27 -11.53 -3.17
C GLU A 168 -3.91 -11.49 -3.87
N THR A 169 -3.65 -12.49 -4.70
CA THR A 169 -2.36 -12.69 -5.37
C THR A 169 -2.55 -12.78 -6.87
N ASN A 170 -1.44 -12.74 -7.62
CA ASN A 170 -1.48 -13.03 -9.04
C ASN A 170 -1.67 -14.53 -9.28
N ILE A 171 -2.22 -14.89 -10.44
CA ILE A 171 -2.21 -16.29 -10.88
C ILE A 171 -0.78 -16.87 -10.84
N PRO A 172 -0.57 -18.13 -10.41
CA PRO A 172 0.76 -18.70 -10.20
C PRO A 172 1.66 -18.66 -11.44
N LEU A 173 1.05 -18.70 -12.64
CA LEU A 173 1.74 -18.61 -13.92
C LEU A 173 2.59 -17.34 -14.05
N LEU A 174 2.10 -16.20 -13.56
CA LEU A 174 2.80 -14.92 -13.64
C LEU A 174 3.89 -14.81 -12.56
N GLY A 175 3.66 -15.39 -11.38
CA GLY A 175 4.62 -15.37 -10.28
C GLY A 175 5.93 -16.12 -10.54
N ARG A 176 5.97 -17.05 -11.49
CA ARG A 176 7.17 -17.88 -11.77
C ARG A 176 8.40 -17.08 -12.22
N GLY A 177 8.19 -16.01 -12.98
CA GLY A 177 9.27 -15.17 -13.51
C GLY A 177 9.57 -13.93 -12.69
N ALA A 178 8.77 -13.65 -11.65
CA ALA A 178 8.89 -12.43 -10.88
C ALA A 178 10.19 -12.43 -10.06
N LEU A 179 10.84 -11.26 -9.97
CA LEU A 179 12.01 -11.06 -9.13
C LEU A 179 11.67 -11.15 -7.65
N ASP A 180 10.53 -10.59 -7.27
CA ASP A 180 10.05 -10.51 -5.89
C ASP A 180 8.54 -10.20 -5.88
N PHE A 181 7.96 -10.20 -4.69
CA PHE A 181 6.58 -9.81 -4.43
C PHE A 181 6.54 -8.70 -3.38
N GLY A 182 5.66 -7.72 -3.59
CA GLY A 182 5.40 -6.65 -2.63
C GLY A 182 3.91 -6.36 -2.55
N PHE A 183 3.47 -5.67 -1.51
CA PHE A 183 2.07 -5.29 -1.38
C PHE A 183 1.87 -3.80 -1.21
N PHE A 184 0.62 -3.39 -1.42
CA PHE A 184 0.27 -1.99 -1.60
C PHE A 184 -1.09 -1.61 -0.98
N ASN A 185 -1.53 -2.36 0.05
CA ASN A 185 -2.74 -2.04 0.79
C ASN A 185 -2.79 -0.56 1.17
N THR A 186 -3.89 0.08 0.83
CA THR A 186 -4.10 1.50 1.07
C THR A 186 -5.46 1.70 1.70
N ASP A 187 -5.47 2.29 2.89
CA ASP A 187 -6.68 2.68 3.58
C ASP A 187 -6.90 4.19 3.39
N PRO A 188 -8.05 4.62 2.85
CA PRO A 188 -8.37 6.03 2.76
C PRO A 188 -8.51 6.66 4.15
N ASP A 189 -8.15 7.95 4.27
CA ASP A 189 -8.49 8.72 5.47
C ASP A 189 -10.03 8.84 5.60
N SER A 190 -10.54 9.26 6.76
CA SER A 190 -11.98 9.33 7.05
C SER A 190 -12.77 10.28 6.12
N ASP A 191 -12.09 11.17 5.39
CA ASP A 191 -12.68 12.06 4.39
C ASP A 191 -12.50 11.57 2.93
N GLY A 192 -11.87 10.40 2.71
CA GLY A 192 -11.75 9.72 1.42
C GLY A 192 -10.34 9.72 0.79
N PRO A 193 -9.60 10.85 0.74
CA PRO A 193 -8.24 10.85 0.20
C PRO A 193 -7.25 9.98 0.97
N VAL A 194 -6.23 9.52 0.27
CA VAL A 194 -5.10 8.81 0.88
C VAL A 194 -3.95 9.80 1.08
N ARG A 195 -3.66 10.18 2.33
CA ARG A 195 -2.52 11.06 2.65
C ARG A 195 -1.33 10.35 3.29
N LYS A 196 -1.49 9.07 3.60
CA LYS A 196 -0.46 8.21 4.18
C LYS A 196 -0.66 6.81 3.60
N SER A 197 0.45 6.13 3.34
CA SER A 197 0.48 4.70 3.10
C SER A 197 1.47 4.10 4.09
N THR A 198 1.15 2.93 4.63
CA THR A 198 1.97 2.29 5.65
C THR A 198 3.19 1.66 4.96
N LEU A 199 4.38 2.20 5.22
CA LEU A 199 5.64 1.62 4.72
C LEU A 199 6.00 0.30 5.43
N LEU A 200 5.43 0.10 6.62
CA LEU A 200 5.69 -1.04 7.49
C LEU A 200 4.62 -2.08 7.27
N MET A 201 5.07 -3.24 6.84
CA MET A 201 4.15 -4.24 6.39
C MET A 201 4.55 -5.61 6.94
N LEU A 202 3.63 -6.20 7.71
CA LEU A 202 3.83 -7.33 8.61
C LEU A 202 3.66 -8.67 7.89
#